data_AF-A0A1V5Z5J0-F1
#
_entry.id   AF-A0A1V5Z5J0-F1
#
_cell.length_a   1.000
_cell.length_b   1.000
_cell.length_c   1.000
_cell.angle_alpha   90.00
_cell.angle_beta   90.00
_cell.angle_gamma   90.00
#
_symmetry.space_group_name_H-M   'P 1'
#
loop_
_entity.id
_entity.type
_entity.pdbx_description
1 polymer ?
#
loop_
_entity_poly.entity_id
_entity_poly.type
_entity_poly.pdbx_seq_one_letter_code
_entity_poly.pdbx_strand_id
1 'polypeptide(L)'
;MDLKAWAKFQESLLRSQLKIIREFLKDDTEPEPPPRRKQRSQIGTVYDILIEAKEPLHLTEIIMRAKRDFNMVMEPGSLVSALTKKVNSGKMSKCSGG
;
A
#
# COMPACT_ATOMS: atom_id res chain seq x y z
N MET A 1 40.93 0.25 4.69
CA MET A 1 39.50 0.65 4.67
C MET A 1 39.03 0.67 3.24
N ASP A 2 37.85 0.12 2.95
CA ASP A 2 37.26 0.16 1.60
C ASP A 2 36.80 1.60 1.28
N LEU A 3 37.45 2.22 0.28
CA LEU A 3 37.18 3.59 -0.14
C LEU A 3 35.72 3.79 -0.56
N LYS A 4 35.10 2.74 -1.12
CA LYS A 4 33.70 2.74 -1.54
C LYS A 4 32.75 2.71 -0.35
N ALA A 5 33.08 1.94 0.68
CA ALA A 5 32.31 1.91 1.93
C ALA A 5 32.38 3.27 2.65
N TRP A 6 33.55 3.91 2.68
CA TRP A 6 33.72 5.25 3.24
C TRP A 6 32.91 6.30 2.47
N ALA A 7 32.97 6.31 1.14
CA ALA A 7 32.22 7.24 0.30
C ALA A 7 30.70 7.09 0.49
N LYS A 8 30.19 5.86 0.56
CA LYS A 8 28.76 5.58 0.84
C LYS A 8 28.33 6.06 2.22
N PHE A 9 29.20 5.91 3.22
CA PHE A 9 28.92 6.40 4.57
C PHE A 9 28.89 7.94 4.62
N GLN A 10 29.83 8.60 3.95
CA GLN A 10 29.79 10.07 3.82
C GLN A 10 28.51 10.53 3.10
N GLU A 11 28.13 9.85 2.02
CA GLU A 11 26.91 10.15 1.28
C GLU A 11 25.65 10.00 2.13
N SER A 12 25.53 8.95 2.94
CA SER A 12 24.36 8.76 3.81
C SER A 12 24.26 9.83 4.91
N LEU A 13 25.41 10.23 5.46
CA LEU A 13 25.50 11.29 6.46
C LEU A 13 25.07 12.64 5.88
N LEU A 14 25.59 13.01 4.72
CA LEU A 14 25.24 14.23 3.99
C LEU A 14 23.74 14.27 3.64
N ARG A 15 23.19 13.16 3.15
CA ARG A 15 21.75 13.03 2.88
C ARG A 15 20.90 13.23 4.13
N SER A 16 21.35 12.70 5.27
CA SER A 16 20.64 12.84 6.54
C SER A 16 20.63 14.29 7.03
N GLN A 17 21.77 14.97 6.95
CA GLN A 17 21.89 16.38 7.29
C GLN A 17 20.99 17.25 6.40
N LEU A 18 21.02 17.03 5.07
CA LEU A 18 20.16 17.76 4.14
C LEU A 18 18.67 17.51 4.40
N LYS A 19 18.29 16.29 4.80
CA LYS A 19 16.91 15.98 5.16
C LYS A 19 16.45 16.82 6.36
N ILE A 20 17.25 16.85 7.42
CA ILE A 20 16.94 17.62 8.64
C ILE A 20 16.80 19.11 8.31
N ILE A 21 17.72 19.68 7.53
CA ILE A 21 17.65 21.09 7.11
C ILE A 21 16.38 21.37 6.32
N ARG A 22 16.00 20.48 5.39
CA ARG A 22 14.78 20.63 4.60
C ARG A 22 13.52 20.48 5.44
N GLU A 23 13.48 19.58 6.41
CA GLU A 23 12.35 19.43 7.34
C GLU A 23 12.22 20.69 8.20
N PHE A 24 13.32 21.18 8.76
CA PHE A 24 13.35 22.42 9.55
C PHE A 24 12.86 23.64 8.76
N LEU A 25 13.30 23.80 7.50
CA LEU A 25 12.84 24.89 6.63
C LEU A 25 11.39 24.73 6.14
N LYS A 26 10.87 23.49 6.09
CA LYS A 26 9.49 23.22 5.69
C LYS A 26 8.48 23.60 6.78
N ASP A 27 8.84 23.39 8.04
CA ASP A 27 8.00 23.80 9.19
C ASP A 27 7.75 25.32 9.22
N ASP A 28 8.65 26.12 8.63
CA ASP A 28 8.52 27.58 8.55
C ASP A 28 7.65 28.08 7.38
N THR A 29 7.33 27.25 6.37
CA THR A 29 6.74 27.77 5.11
C THR A 29 5.30 27.34 4.82
N GLU A 30 4.86 26.10 5.03
CA GLU A 30 3.44 25.75 4.83
C GLU A 30 3.07 24.47 5.60
N PRO A 31 1.82 24.32 6.08
CA PRO A 31 1.35 23.04 6.59
C PRO A 31 1.36 22.02 5.43
N GLU A 32 2.27 21.06 5.47
CA GLU A 32 2.27 19.96 4.49
C GLU A 32 0.88 19.30 4.50
N PRO A 33 0.24 19.10 3.32
CA PRO A 33 -0.97 18.31 3.25
C PRO A 33 -0.66 16.92 3.81
N PRO A 34 -1.57 16.35 4.62
CA PRO A 34 -1.30 15.13 5.38
C PRO A 34 -0.75 14.05 4.44
N PRO A 35 0.22 13.24 4.90
CA PRO A 35 0.86 12.23 4.07
C PRO A 35 -0.23 11.42 3.41
N ARG A 36 -0.26 11.41 2.07
CA ARG A 36 -1.23 10.66 1.27
C ARG A 36 -1.21 9.23 1.82
N ARG A 37 -2.20 8.90 2.65
CA ARG A 37 -2.42 7.53 3.13
C ARG A 37 -2.40 6.71 1.86
N LYS A 38 -1.42 5.81 1.70
CA LYS A 38 -1.34 4.89 0.54
C LYS A 38 -2.76 4.41 0.31
N GLN A 39 -3.41 4.85 -0.78
CA GLN A 39 -4.76 4.43 -1.06
C GLN A 39 -4.69 2.91 -1.10
N ARG A 40 -5.31 2.25 -0.11
CA ARG A 40 -5.36 0.80 -0.08
C ARG A 40 -5.96 0.39 -1.40
N SER A 41 -5.21 -0.34 -2.21
CA SER A 41 -5.72 -0.85 -3.48
C SER A 41 -6.95 -1.70 -3.19
N GLN A 42 -8.03 -1.57 -3.98
CA GLN A 42 -9.23 -2.39 -3.84
C GLN A 42 -8.90 -3.88 -3.68
N ILE A 43 -7.94 -4.37 -4.47
CA ILE A 43 -7.46 -5.75 -4.43
C ILE A 43 -6.83 -6.15 -3.08
N GLY A 44 -6.15 -5.22 -2.41
CA GLY A 44 -5.52 -5.44 -1.11
C GLY A 44 -6.58 -5.55 -0.01
N THR A 45 -7.60 -4.69 -0.04
CA THR A 45 -8.73 -4.80 0.88
C THR A 45 -9.52 -6.08 0.68
N VAL A 46 -9.75 -6.50 -0.58
CA VAL A 46 -10.40 -7.78 -0.87
C VAL A 46 -9.59 -8.95 -0.32
N TYR A 47 -8.26 -8.89 -0.44
CA TYR A 47 -7.37 -9.92 0.11
C TYR A 47 -7.40 -9.98 1.64
N ASP A 48 -7.37 -8.82 2.31
CA ASP A 48 -7.49 -8.74 3.77
C ASP A 48 -8.83 -9.36 4.25
N ILE A 49 -9.93 -9.01 3.59
CA ILE A 49 -11.28 -9.54 3.90
C ILE A 49 -11.33 -11.07 3.74
N LEU A 50 -10.71 -11.61 2.69
CA LEU A 50 -10.67 -13.05 2.45
C LEU A 50 -9.78 -13.79 3.45
N ILE A 51 -8.64 -13.20 3.85
CA ILE A 51 -7.78 -13.76 4.89
C ILE A 51 -8.50 -13.80 6.24
N GLU A 52 -9.20 -12.73 6.59
CA GLU A 52 -9.92 -12.62 7.86
C GLU A 52 -11.08 -13.62 7.93
N ALA A 53 -11.82 -13.78 6.82
CA ALA A 53 -12.95 -14.70 6.75
C ALA A 53 -12.54 -16.18 6.77
N LYS A 54 -11.34 -16.51 6.26
CA LYS A 54 -10.82 -17.89 6.13
C LYS A 54 -11.72 -18.84 5.33
N GLU A 55 -12.67 -18.30 4.58
CA GLU A 55 -13.61 -19.04 3.75
C GLU A 55 -13.86 -18.30 2.43
N PRO A 56 -14.31 -19.01 1.37
CA PRO A 56 -14.71 -18.37 0.13
C PRO A 56 -15.93 -17.46 0.36
N LEU A 57 -15.77 -16.16 0.10
CA LEU A 57 -16.85 -15.19 0.21
C LEU A 57 -17.48 -14.89 -1.15
N HIS A 58 -18.80 -14.70 -1.15
CA HIS A 58 -19.50 -14.19 -2.32
C HIS A 58 -19.12 -12.72 -2.59
N LEU A 59 -19.12 -12.30 -3.85
CA LEU A 59 -18.73 -10.94 -4.26
C LEU A 59 -19.51 -9.85 -3.49
N THR A 60 -20.81 -10.04 -3.32
CA THR A 60 -21.68 -9.12 -2.57
C THR A 60 -21.22 -8.98 -1.12
N GLU A 61 -20.81 -10.07 -0.48
CA GLU A 61 -20.34 -10.09 0.90
C GLU A 61 -19.02 -9.32 1.04
N ILE A 62 -18.11 -9.47 0.07
CA ILE A 62 -16.85 -8.72 0.00
C ILE A 62 -17.11 -7.21 -0.12
N ILE A 63 -18.08 -6.81 -0.95
CA ILE A 63 -18.45 -5.40 -1.13
C ILE A 63 -19.06 -4.83 0.16
N MET A 64 -19.93 -5.59 0.84
CA MET A 64 -20.52 -5.18 2.11
C MET A 64 -19.47 -5.02 3.21
N ARG A 65 -18.54 -5.97 3.36
CA ARG A 65 -17.45 -5.90 4.35
C ARG A 65 -16.48 -4.77 4.06
N ALA A 66 -16.14 -4.53 2.79
CA ALA A 66 -15.28 -3.39 2.44
C ALA A 66 -15.91 -2.03 2.78
N LYS A 67 -17.24 -1.91 2.62
CA LYS A 67 -17.98 -0.71 3.03
C LYS A 67 -18.04 -0.59 4.55
N ARG A 68 -18.27 -1.70 5.27
CA ARG A 68 -18.38 -1.72 6.74
C ARG A 68 -17.04 -1.44 7.43
N ASP A 69 -15.99 -2.17 7.06
CA ASP A 69 -14.75 -2.26 7.83
C ASP A 69 -13.70 -1.24 7.34
N PHE A 70 -13.79 -0.86 6.06
CA PHE A 70 -12.81 0.03 5.41
C PHE A 70 -13.42 1.31 4.84
N ASN A 71 -14.73 1.54 5.02
CA ASN A 71 -15.50 2.65 4.44
C ASN A 71 -15.25 2.85 2.93
N MET A 72 -14.96 1.75 2.22
CA MET A 72 -14.62 1.79 0.80
C MET A 72 -15.80 1.30 -0.04
N VAL A 73 -16.35 2.21 -0.85
CA VAL A 73 -17.38 1.87 -1.83
C VAL A 73 -16.69 1.24 -3.04
N MET A 74 -17.01 -0.02 -3.33
CA MET A 74 -16.49 -0.74 -4.48
C MET A 74 -17.63 -0.99 -5.47
N GLU A 75 -17.41 -0.62 -6.73
CA GLU A 75 -18.30 -1.05 -7.80
C GLU A 75 -17.93 -2.47 -8.26
N PRO A 76 -18.92 -3.36 -8.46
CA PRO A 76 -18.68 -4.74 -8.93
C PRO A 76 -17.81 -4.79 -10.19
N GLY A 77 -18.06 -3.93 -11.18
CA GLY A 77 -17.31 -3.89 -12.43
C GLY A 77 -15.83 -3.51 -12.25
N SER A 78 -15.53 -2.59 -11.31
CA SER A 78 -14.16 -2.21 -10.96
C SER A 78 -13.42 -3.36 -10.30
N LEU A 79 -14.10 -4.11 -9.44
CA LEU A 79 -13.53 -5.24 -8.71
C LEU A 79 -13.24 -6.41 -9.65
N VAL A 80 -14.17 -6.75 -10.54
CA VAL A 80 -13.97 -7.77 -11.58
C VAL A 80 -12.80 -7.39 -12.49
N SER A 81 -12.74 -6.14 -12.98
CA SER A 81 -11.62 -5.68 -13.82
C SER A 81 -10.27 -5.75 -13.09
N ALA A 82 -10.25 -5.34 -11.82
CA ALA A 82 -9.05 -5.42 -10.98
C ALA A 82 -8.62 -6.87 -10.73
N LEU A 83 -9.55 -7.79 -10.48
CA LEU A 83 -9.28 -9.22 -10.36
C LEU A 83 -8.74 -9.80 -11.67
N THR A 84 -9.38 -9.52 -12.81
CA THR A 84 -8.92 -9.99 -14.13
C THR A 84 -7.51 -9.48 -14.43
N LYS A 85 -7.21 -8.21 -14.17
CA LYS A 85 -5.86 -7.65 -14.31
C LYS A 85 -4.85 -8.36 -13.40
N LYS A 86 -5.26 -8.71 -12.17
CA LYS A 86 -4.39 -9.40 -11.22
C LYS A 86 -4.13 -10.85 -11.66
N VAL A 87 -5.13 -11.57 -12.15
CA VAL A 87 -5.01 -12.92 -12.69
C VAL A 87 -4.09 -12.93 -13.92
N ASN A 88 -4.33 -12.02 -14.87
CA ASN A 88 -3.51 -11.91 -16.09
C ASN A 88 -2.06 -11.49 -15.80
N SER A 89 -1.80 -10.82 -14.67
CA SER A 89 -0.45 -10.46 -14.25
C SER A 89 0.39 -11.63 -13.69
N GLY A 90 -0.18 -12.86 -13.62
CA GLY A 90 0.53 -14.07 -13.18
C GLY A 90 0.83 -14.13 -11.67
N LYS A 91 0.38 -13.14 -10.90
CA LYS A 91 0.61 -13.02 -9.45
C LYS A 91 -0.61 -13.54 -8.69
N MET A 92 -0.93 -14.83 -8.83
CA MET A 92 -1.94 -15.47 -7.99
C MET A 92 -1.34 -15.81 -6.62
N SER A 93 -1.99 -15.33 -5.55
CA SER A 93 -1.86 -15.92 -4.23
C SER A 93 -2.51 -17.31 -4.26
N LYS A 94 -1.74 -18.36 -4.03
CA LYS A 94 -2.25 -19.73 -3.96
C LYS A 94 -3.30 -19.82 -2.84
N CYS A 95 -4.47 -20.39 -3.12
CA CYS A 95 -5.33 -20.91 -2.09
C CYS A 95 -4.58 -22.05 -1.39
N SER A 96 -4.26 -21.87 -0.11
CA SER A 96 -3.87 -22.97 0.76
C SER A 96 -5.13 -23.80 1.03
N GLY A 97 -5.43 -24.76 0.15
CA GLY A 97 -6.35 -25.85 0.45
C GLY A 97 -5.72 -26.72 1.55
N GLY A 98 -6.55 -27.13 2.51
CA GLY A 98 -6.15 -27.84 3.73
C GLY A 98 -5.69 -29.28 3.54
#